data_AF-A0A6V8LN64-F1
#
_entry.id   AF-A0A6V8LN64-F1
#
_cell.length_a   1.000
_cell.length_b   1.000
_cell.length_c   1.000
_cell.angle_alpha   90.00
_cell.angle_beta   90.00
_cell.angle_gamma   90.00
#
_symmetry.space_group_name_H-M   'P 1'
#
loop_
_entity.id
_entity.type
_entity.pdbx_description
1 polymer ?
#
loop_
_entity_poly.entity_id
_entity_poly.type
_entity_poly.pdbx_seq_one_letter_code
_entity_poly.pdbx_strand_id
1 'polypeptide(L)'
;MKLMEDHREQVVVIVAGYTGEMARFIASNPGLESRFGRTIEFPDYSADELVRITELLAGQHDYTLAERTRSDLLAYYAQMERDERFGNGRAARRTFETMVAEHANRVARSGTGIEEELTTLLPEDLPDEWTDRSPATGG
;
A
#
# COMPACT_ATOMS: atom_id res chain seq x y z
N MET A 1 -4.55 31.26 13.57
CA MET A 1 -3.25 31.78 14.07
C MET A 1 -3.28 32.04 15.56
N LYS A 2 -4.18 32.89 16.10
CA LYS A 2 -4.30 33.16 17.54
C LYS A 2 -4.30 31.92 18.44
N LEU A 3 -5.09 30.90 18.13
CA LEU A 3 -5.17 29.67 18.94
C LEU A 3 -3.82 28.94 19.11
N MET A 4 -2.98 28.90 18.07
CA MET A 4 -1.67 28.23 18.11
C MET A 4 -0.64 28.99 18.95
N GLU A 5 -0.81 30.32 19.08
CA GLU A 5 0.02 31.15 19.95
C GLU A 5 -0.52 31.19 21.38
N ASP A 6 -1.83 31.41 21.53
CA ASP A 6 -2.50 31.62 22.81
C ASP A 6 -2.50 30.35 23.67
N HIS A 7 -2.37 29.15 23.07
CA HIS A 7 -2.42 27.85 23.74
C HIS A 7 -1.25 26.92 23.40
N ARG A 8 -0.07 27.46 23.07
CA ARG A 8 1.11 26.67 22.62
C ARG A 8 1.59 25.58 23.60
N GLU A 9 1.26 25.68 24.88
CA GLU A 9 1.61 24.70 25.93
C GLU A 9 0.52 23.66 26.17
N GLN A 10 -0.64 23.78 25.52
CA GLN A 10 -1.83 22.97 25.76
C GLN A 10 -2.30 22.20 24.53
N VAL A 11 -1.78 22.52 23.34
CA VAL A 11 -2.25 21.97 22.06
C VAL A 11 -1.07 21.56 21.18
N VAL A 12 -1.15 20.36 20.62
CA VAL A 12 -0.31 19.91 19.51
C VAL A 12 -1.13 19.98 18.23
N VAL A 13 -0.60 20.64 17.20
CA VAL A 13 -1.24 20.74 15.88
C VAL A 13 -0.44 19.91 14.87
N ILE A 14 -1.12 18.95 14.24
CA ILE A 14 -0.57 18.14 13.15
C ILE A 14 -1.34 18.48 11.88
N VAL A 15 -0.62 18.87 10.84
CA VAL A 15 -1.15 19.06 9.49
C VAL A 15 -0.53 18.02 8.57
N ALA A 16 -1.33 17.47 7.66
CA ALA A 16 -0.89 16.45 6.72
C ALA A 16 -1.54 16.71 5.36
N GLY A 17 -0.78 16.46 4.30
CA GLY A 17 -1.19 16.69 2.91
C GLY A 17 -0.05 16.34 1.97
N TYR A 18 -0.27 16.50 0.67
CA TYR A 18 0.76 16.24 -0.34
C TYR A 18 1.89 17.25 -0.23
N THR A 19 3.13 16.82 -0.47
CA THR A 19 4.35 17.64 -0.26
C THR A 19 4.25 19.02 -0.93
N GLY A 20 3.81 19.08 -2.19
CA GLY A 20 3.65 20.34 -2.92
C GLY A 20 2.54 21.24 -2.36
N GLU A 21 1.43 20.66 -1.91
CA GLU A 21 0.33 21.41 -1.27
C GLU A 21 0.74 21.94 0.10
N MET A 22 1.46 21.13 0.89
CA MET A 22 1.99 21.53 2.19
C MET A 22 3.04 22.62 2.07
N ALA A 23 3.93 22.54 1.07
CA ALA A 23 4.89 23.60 0.78
C ALA A 23 4.18 24.94 0.47
N ARG A 24 3.14 24.91 -0.38
CA ARG A 24 2.31 26.10 -0.68
C ARG A 24 1.57 26.61 0.57
N PHE A 25 1.02 25.70 1.38
CA PHE A 25 0.32 26.05 2.61
C PHE A 25 1.25 26.76 3.61
N ILE A 26 2.44 26.21 3.87
CA ILE A 26 3.42 26.81 4.78
C ILE A 26 3.89 28.17 4.25
N ALA A 27 4.16 28.28 2.95
CA ALA A 27 4.59 29.53 2.32
C ALA A 27 3.49 30.61 2.26
N SER A 28 2.21 30.26 2.48
CA SER A 28 1.10 31.21 2.38
C SER A 28 1.12 32.32 3.45
N ASN A 29 1.81 32.10 4.57
CA ASN A 29 1.97 33.07 5.64
C ASN A 29 3.28 32.80 6.40
N PRO A 30 4.22 33.77 6.48
CA PRO A 30 5.50 33.61 7.21
C PRO A 30 5.35 33.16 8.67
N GLY A 31 4.21 33.45 9.31
CA GLY A 31 3.92 32.97 10.66
C GLY A 31 3.71 31.45 10.76
N LEU A 32 3.32 30.76 9.67
CA LEU A 32 3.17 29.30 9.68
C LEU A 32 4.53 28.63 9.66
N GLU A 33 5.44 29.13 8.83
CA GLU A 33 6.81 28.62 8.72
C GLU A 33 7.54 28.62 10.07
N SER A 34 7.39 29.68 10.87
CA SER A 34 8.00 29.75 12.21
C SER A 34 7.31 28.87 13.28
N ARG A 35 6.06 28.44 13.05
CA ARG A 35 5.28 27.64 14.01
C ARG A 35 5.35 26.14 13.75
N PHE A 36 5.67 25.71 12.52
CA PHE A 36 5.89 24.31 12.17
C PHE A 36 7.39 23.96 12.21
N GLY A 37 7.94 23.88 13.42
CA GLY A 37 9.38 23.59 13.63
C GLY A 37 9.81 22.15 13.29
N ARG A 38 8.88 21.26 12.92
CA ARG A 38 9.17 19.89 12.52
C ARG A 38 8.34 19.50 11.30
N THR A 39 9.03 19.14 10.23
CA THR A 39 8.45 18.50 9.04
C THR A 39 8.92 17.05 9.00
N ILE A 40 7.98 16.15 8.70
CA ILE A 40 8.26 14.74 8.44
C ILE A 40 7.71 14.46 7.05
N GLU A 41 8.58 14.04 6.15
CA GLU A 41 8.20 13.62 4.80
C GLU A 41 8.04 12.10 4.77
N PHE A 42 6.94 11.65 4.17
CA PHE A 42 6.66 10.24 3.97
C PHE A 42 6.82 9.93 2.48
N PRO A 43 7.98 9.40 2.06
CA PRO A 43 8.18 9.04 0.66
C PRO A 43 7.25 7.90 0.26
N ASP A 44 6.99 7.81 -1.04
CA ASP A 44 6.26 6.67 -1.60
C ASP A 44 7.01 5.37 -1.36
N TYR A 45 6.26 4.29 -1.13
CA TYR A 45 6.86 2.96 -0.97
C TYR A 45 7.42 2.45 -2.30
N SER A 46 8.62 1.88 -2.26
CA SER A 46 9.16 1.05 -3.33
C SER A 46 8.28 -0.18 -3.59
N ALA A 47 8.45 -0.83 -4.75
CA ALA A 47 7.66 -2.03 -5.06
C ALA A 47 7.89 -3.13 -4.02
N ASP A 48 9.15 -3.34 -3.59
CA ASP A 48 9.49 -4.25 -2.50
C ASP A 48 8.83 -3.88 -1.16
N GLU A 49 8.70 -2.59 -0.85
CA GLU A 49 7.99 -2.15 0.36
C GLU A 49 6.50 -2.45 0.30
N LEU A 50 5.88 -2.29 -0.87
CA LEU A 50 4.49 -2.66 -1.08
C LEU A 50 4.29 -4.17 -0.96
N VAL A 51 5.20 -4.99 -1.49
CA VAL A 51 5.19 -6.45 -1.27
C VAL A 51 5.26 -6.78 0.22
N ARG A 52 6.18 -6.14 0.97
CA ARG A 52 6.30 -6.36 2.42
C ARG A 52 5.05 -5.95 3.20
N ILE A 53 4.37 -4.90 2.77
CA ILE A 53 3.09 -4.49 3.39
C ILE A 53 2.01 -5.53 3.10
N THR A 54 1.95 -6.06 1.87
CA THR A 54 1.01 -7.13 1.51
C THR A 54 1.31 -8.43 2.26
N GLU A 55 2.58 -8.81 2.42
CA GLU A 55 3.01 -9.94 3.27
C GLU A 55 2.59 -9.74 4.74
N LEU A 56 2.77 -8.53 5.28
CA LEU A 56 2.34 -8.19 6.64
C LEU A 56 0.83 -8.32 6.80
N LEU A 57 0.04 -7.82 5.85
CA LEU A 57 -1.41 -7.93 5.86
C LEU A 57 -1.85 -9.40 5.75
N ALA A 58 -1.24 -10.16 4.85
CA ALA A 58 -1.50 -11.60 4.73
C ALA A 58 -1.28 -12.31 6.07
N GLY A 59 -0.13 -12.10 6.71
CA GLY A 59 0.17 -12.71 8.01
C GLY A 59 -0.76 -12.27 9.14
N GLN A 60 -1.26 -11.03 9.13
CA GLN A 60 -2.25 -10.55 10.10
C GLN A 60 -3.63 -11.21 9.95
N HIS A 61 -3.90 -11.80 8.79
CA HIS A 61 -5.14 -12.46 8.43
C HIS A 61 -4.97 -13.97 8.22
N ASP A 62 -3.91 -14.56 8.76
CA ASP A 62 -3.59 -16.00 8.69
C ASP A 62 -3.38 -16.54 7.26
N TYR A 63 -2.98 -15.66 6.33
CA TYR A 63 -2.58 -16.02 4.98
C TYR A 63 -1.06 -16.07 4.82
N THR A 64 -0.59 -16.89 3.89
CA THR A 64 0.79 -16.90 3.40
C THR A 64 0.82 -16.69 1.89
N LEU A 65 1.91 -16.13 1.37
CA LEU A 65 2.14 -16.00 -0.06
C LEU A 65 3.02 -17.16 -0.55
N ALA A 66 2.62 -17.82 -1.64
CA ALA A 66 3.54 -18.73 -2.31
C ALA A 66 4.73 -17.96 -2.93
N GLU A 67 5.88 -18.62 -3.07
CA GLU A 67 7.12 -17.99 -3.56
C GLU A 67 6.95 -17.30 -4.92
N ARG A 68 6.21 -17.93 -5.84
CA ARG A 68 5.89 -17.35 -7.15
C ARG A 68 4.99 -16.11 -7.03
N THR A 69 4.01 -16.14 -6.13
CA THR A 69 3.09 -15.02 -5.86
C THR A 69 3.85 -13.77 -5.45
N ARG A 70 4.89 -13.93 -4.62
CA ARG A 70 5.74 -12.82 -4.19
C ARG A 70 6.45 -12.14 -5.37
N SER A 71 7.00 -12.95 -6.28
CA SER A 71 7.69 -12.45 -7.47
C SER A 71 6.74 -11.72 -8.42
N ASP A 72 5.53 -12.26 -8.61
CA ASP A 72 4.52 -11.66 -9.47
C ASP A 72 3.96 -10.36 -8.85
N LEU A 73 3.77 -10.31 -7.53
CA LEU A 73 3.41 -9.08 -6.82
C LEU A 73 4.45 -7.98 -6.97
N LEU A 74 5.74 -8.34 -6.89
CA LEU A 74 6.81 -7.37 -7.10
C LEU A 74 6.73 -6.76 -8.50
N ALA A 75 6.53 -7.60 -9.51
CA ALA A 75 6.40 -7.16 -10.89
C ALA A 75 5.10 -6.36 -11.14
N TYR A 76 4.00 -6.71 -10.47
CA TYR A 76 2.75 -5.95 -10.48
C TYR A 76 2.96 -4.54 -9.91
N TYR A 77 3.52 -4.42 -8.70
CA TYR A 77 3.79 -3.12 -8.08
C TYR A 77 4.83 -2.28 -8.82
N ALA A 78 5.75 -2.92 -9.56
CA ALA A 78 6.71 -2.22 -10.41
C ALA A 78 6.07 -1.60 -11.66
N GLN A 79 4.93 -2.13 -12.11
CA GLN A 79 4.20 -1.64 -13.30
C GLN A 79 3.18 -0.55 -12.99
N MET A 80 2.82 -0.36 -11.72
CA MET A 80 1.83 0.66 -11.37
C MET A 80 2.37 2.07 -11.57
N GLU A 81 1.58 2.93 -12.19
CA GLU A 81 1.91 4.36 -12.32
C GLU A 81 1.86 5.03 -10.94
N ARG A 82 2.99 5.60 -10.54
CA ARG A 82 3.14 6.32 -9.28
C ARG A 82 2.92 7.79 -9.51
N ASP A 83 1.66 8.19 -9.56
CA ASP A 83 1.30 9.61 -9.55
C ASP A 83 1.22 10.14 -8.10
N GLU A 84 1.09 11.45 -7.94
CA GLU A 84 0.97 12.10 -6.61
C GLU A 84 -0.22 11.56 -5.78
N ARG A 85 -1.12 10.77 -6.36
CA ARG A 85 -2.35 10.25 -5.74
C ARG A 85 -2.33 8.73 -5.57
N PHE A 86 -1.23 8.07 -5.90
CA PHE A 86 -1.03 6.62 -5.94
C PHE A 86 -1.52 5.89 -4.67
N GLY A 87 -1.56 6.59 -3.54
CA GLY A 87 -2.24 6.12 -2.33
C GLY A 87 -1.42 5.13 -1.51
N ASN A 88 -0.21 4.76 -1.95
CA ASN A 88 0.82 4.02 -1.22
C ASN A 88 0.26 2.79 -0.47
N GLY A 89 0.26 2.81 0.86
CA GLY A 89 -0.26 1.70 1.66
C GLY A 89 -1.73 1.35 1.37
N ARG A 90 -2.53 2.29 0.85
CA ARG A 90 -3.89 1.97 0.36
C ARG A 90 -3.85 1.07 -0.87
N ALA A 91 -2.87 1.23 -1.75
CA ALA A 91 -2.69 0.35 -2.91
C ALA A 91 -2.38 -1.08 -2.44
N ALA A 92 -1.38 -1.26 -1.56
CA ALA A 92 -1.05 -2.58 -1.00
C ALA A 92 -2.25 -3.24 -0.31
N ARG A 93 -2.99 -2.47 0.50
CA ARG A 93 -4.22 -2.96 1.15
C ARG A 93 -5.28 -3.41 0.15
N ARG A 94 -5.55 -2.60 -0.89
CA ARG A 94 -6.52 -2.96 -1.94
C ARG A 94 -6.09 -4.22 -2.68
N THR A 95 -4.82 -4.33 -3.04
CA THR A 95 -4.28 -5.55 -3.67
C THR A 95 -4.53 -6.77 -2.79
N PHE A 96 -4.21 -6.70 -1.49
CA PHE A 96 -4.47 -7.79 -0.56
C PHE A 96 -5.97 -8.14 -0.47
N GLU A 97 -6.84 -7.14 -0.34
CA GLU A 97 -8.30 -7.34 -0.29
C GLU A 97 -8.83 -8.01 -1.58
N THR A 98 -8.31 -7.63 -2.74
CA THR A 98 -8.61 -8.29 -4.02
C THR A 98 -8.10 -9.73 -4.04
N MET A 99 -6.87 -9.99 -3.58
CA MET A 99 -6.33 -11.35 -3.55
C MET A 99 -7.13 -12.29 -2.65
N VAL A 100 -7.61 -11.81 -1.52
CA VAL A 100 -8.48 -12.60 -0.64
C VAL A 100 -9.82 -12.92 -1.33
N ALA A 101 -10.37 -11.97 -2.10
CA ALA A 101 -11.60 -12.21 -2.84
C ALA A 101 -11.42 -13.26 -3.96
N GLU A 102 -10.34 -13.18 -4.72
CA GLU A 102 -10.03 -14.16 -5.77
C GLU A 102 -9.67 -15.54 -5.20
N HIS A 103 -8.94 -15.57 -4.08
CA HIS A 103 -8.69 -16.79 -3.33
C HIS A 103 -10.00 -17.49 -2.93
N ALA A 104 -10.96 -16.74 -2.38
CA ALA A 104 -12.26 -17.28 -1.99
C ALA A 104 -13.02 -17.86 -3.20
N ASN A 105 -12.99 -17.17 -4.35
CA ASN A 105 -13.58 -17.67 -5.60
C ASN A 105 -12.91 -18.97 -6.06
N ARG A 106 -11.59 -19.04 -6.00
CA ARG A 106 -10.79 -20.20 -6.40
C ARG A 106 -11.04 -21.42 -5.51
N VAL A 107 -11.00 -21.24 -4.19
CA VAL A 107 -11.26 -22.31 -3.22
C VAL A 107 -12.68 -22.88 -3.41
N ALA A 108 -13.67 -22.00 -3.58
CA ALA A 108 -15.06 -22.42 -3.82
C ALA A 108 -15.22 -23.29 -5.08
N ARG A 109 -14.39 -23.09 -6.10
CA ARG A 109 -14.38 -23.89 -7.35
C ARG A 109 -13.61 -25.20 -7.23
N SER A 110 -12.56 -25.24 -6.42
CA SER A 110 -11.64 -26.39 -6.32
C SER A 110 -12.25 -27.57 -5.54
N GLY A 111 -13.15 -27.29 -4.58
CA GLY A 111 -13.89 -28.32 -3.83
C GLY A 111 -13.03 -29.20 -2.90
N THR A 112 -11.72 -28.98 -2.86
CA THR A 112 -10.74 -29.64 -1.99
C THR A 112 -10.46 -28.77 -0.78
N GLY A 113 -10.75 -29.30 0.42
CA GLY A 113 -10.56 -28.60 1.69
C GLY A 113 -9.22 -28.93 2.35
N ILE A 114 -8.12 -28.90 1.60
CA ILE A 114 -6.80 -29.05 2.21
C ILE A 114 -6.47 -27.74 2.92
N GLU A 115 -6.11 -27.81 4.20
CA GLU A 115 -5.89 -26.64 5.07
C GLU A 115 -4.85 -25.64 4.50
N GLU A 116 -3.84 -26.15 3.81
CA GLU A 116 -2.81 -25.36 3.12
C GLU A 116 -3.38 -24.57 1.93
N GLU A 117 -4.39 -25.10 1.21
CA GLU A 117 -5.07 -24.39 0.12
C GLU A 117 -5.96 -23.26 0.64
N LEU A 118 -6.48 -23.38 1.87
CA LEU A 118 -7.36 -22.39 2.50
C LEU A 118 -6.60 -21.13 2.98
N THR A 119 -5.28 -21.22 3.11
CA THR A 119 -4.44 -20.15 3.70
C THR A 119 -3.33 -19.65 2.77
N THR A 120 -3.16 -20.26 1.59
CA THR A 120 -2.10 -19.87 0.65
C THR A 120 -2.65 -19.06 -0.52
N LEU A 121 -2.16 -17.82 -0.66
CA LEU A 121 -2.42 -16.95 -1.81
C LEU A 121 -1.46 -17.27 -2.97
N LEU A 122 -2.03 -17.50 -4.14
CA LEU A 122 -1.35 -17.94 -5.36
C LEU A 122 -1.28 -16.83 -6.42
N PRO A 123 -0.46 -16.98 -7.47
CA PRO A 123 -0.37 -15.99 -8.55
C PRO A 123 -1.70 -15.67 -9.23
N GLU A 124 -2.59 -16.66 -9.30
CA GLU A 124 -3.93 -16.54 -9.88
C GLU A 124 -4.89 -15.71 -9.03
N ASP A 125 -4.52 -15.39 -7.78
CA ASP A 125 -5.30 -14.52 -6.92
C ASP A 125 -4.93 -13.03 -7.12
N LEU A 126 -3.90 -12.69 -7.91
CA LEU A 126 -3.56 -11.28 -8.18
C LEU A 126 -4.69 -10.53 -8.91
N PRO A 127 -4.77 -9.18 -8.77
CA PRO A 127 -5.78 -8.38 -9.48
C PRO A 127 -5.76 -8.59 -11.00
N ASP A 128 -6.92 -8.60 -11.65
CA ASP A 128 -7.09 -8.86 -13.11
C ASP A 128 -6.23 -8.00 -14.04
N GLU A 129 -5.83 -6.81 -13.58
CA GLU A 129 -4.91 -5.91 -14.29
C GLU A 129 -3.51 -6.53 -14.47
N TRP A 130 -3.17 -7.52 -13.64
CA TRP A 130 -2.00 -8.37 -13.77
C TRP A 130 -2.21 -9.41 -14.87
N THR A 131 -1.44 -9.28 -15.95
CA THR A 131 -1.25 -10.35 -16.92
C THR A 131 0.16 -10.88 -16.73
N ASP A 132 0.33 -12.18 -16.43
CA ASP A 132 1.66 -12.79 -16.41
C ASP A 132 2.32 -12.60 -17.78
N ARG A 133 3.27 -11.67 -17.87
CA ARG A 133 4.05 -11.39 -19.07
C ARG A 133 5.34 -12.20 -19.12
N SER A 134 5.48 -13.22 -18.29
CA SER A 134 6.56 -14.20 -18.47
C SER A 134 6.42 -14.82 -19.85
N PRO A 135 7.49 -14.87 -20.67
CA PRO A 135 7.42 -15.58 -21.92
C PRO A 135 7.03 -17.02 -21.62
N ALA A 136 5.93 -17.50 -22.20
CA ALA A 136 5.57 -18.90 -22.17
C ALA A 136 6.84 -19.68 -22.53
N THR A 137 7.38 -20.42 -21.56
CA THR A 137 8.54 -21.28 -21.83
C THR A 137 8.00 -22.39 -22.71
N GLY A 138 8.13 -22.19 -24.03
CA GLY A 138 7.77 -23.17 -25.03
C GLY A 138 8.60 -24.43 -24.80
N GLY A 139 7.90 -25.55 -24.63
CA GLY A 139 8.40 -26.92 -24.66
C GLY A 139 7.38 -27.78 -25.36
#